data_AF-K2D209-F1
#
_entry.id   AF-K2D209-F1
#
_cell.length_a   1.000
_cell.length_b   1.000
_cell.length_c   1.000
_cell.angle_alpha   90.00
_cell.angle_beta   90.00
_cell.angle_gamma   90.00
#
_symmetry.space_group_name_H-M   'P 1'
#
loop_
_entity.id
_entity.type
_entity.pdbx_description
1 polymer ?
#
loop_
_entity_poly.entity_id
_entity_poly.type
_entity_poly.pdbx_seq_one_letter_code
_entity_poly.pdbx_strand_id
1 'polypeptide(L)'
;MEENIKTDTRVEEVTTPAYAGFLDRFLAFSVDSLLLSIVNISIMLILGRSPYAYFHMESIEEVTAYSQSPLTMLVSLLGWVITGIFSILFWVNYDGATPGKKLMGIKVTRANGENVNYVHALVRFIGTIVSSFTLYLGYFVMFFNKKKQTLHDLIAGTVVVKTGAKPKTAIAVILTVICFLHLFILISVQLTKSVELAAKAMKDSGAFTNMTGDGLSLLSPEAKTHYDKTQELFVQIHGITELDKMKPLTDQIISEAKLAIEDQPDSGLLWLNLGNAYSWPSTKDATGSKADQLASYQKALELEPENTIYMNNVGDVLISLGRNDEAVLMFQKALRLYSESGYSHISLGRAYRNLGVYDEARIHYQEGIEIFEKNNNTGTFDSELLQARKELSGLPK
;
A
#
# COMPACT_ATOMS: atom_id res chain seq x y z
N MET A 1 15.55 35.92 83.79
CA MET A 1 16.26 35.15 82.75
C MET A 1 15.62 33.77 82.72
N GLU A 2 14.58 33.63 81.91
CA GLU A 2 14.04 32.31 81.54
C GLU A 2 14.17 32.25 80.01
N GLU A 3 15.13 31.45 79.56
CA GLU A 3 15.50 31.32 78.17
C GLU A 3 14.60 30.26 77.53
N ASN A 4 13.69 30.73 76.67
CA ASN A 4 12.69 29.93 75.99
C ASN A 4 13.36 29.25 74.78
N ILE A 5 13.81 28.01 74.94
CA ILE A 5 14.36 27.18 73.85
C ILE A 5 13.19 26.80 72.93
N LYS A 6 12.94 27.61 71.91
CA LYS A 6 12.16 27.22 70.74
C LYS A 6 13.03 26.28 69.89
N THR A 7 12.74 24.99 69.94
CA THR A 7 13.18 24.02 68.94
C THR A 7 12.58 24.40 67.58
N ASP A 8 13.40 24.98 66.70
CA ASP A 8 13.08 25.22 65.30
C ASP A 8 13.15 23.90 64.52
N THR A 9 12.09 23.11 64.57
CA THR A 9 11.87 22.02 63.62
C THR A 9 11.16 22.60 62.39
N ARG A 10 11.92 23.28 61.52
CA ARG A 10 11.54 23.43 60.11
C ARG A 10 11.62 22.05 59.46
N VAL A 11 10.53 21.31 59.54
CA VAL A 11 10.24 20.23 58.59
C VAL A 11 10.18 20.91 57.23
N GLU A 12 11.20 20.71 56.40
CA GLU A 12 11.13 21.07 54.98
C GLU A 12 9.90 20.37 54.41
N GLU A 13 8.86 21.15 54.12
CA GLU A 13 7.66 20.68 53.48
C GLU A 13 8.08 20.18 52.09
N VAL A 14 8.21 18.85 51.93
CA VAL A 14 8.54 18.23 50.65
C VAL A 14 7.36 18.46 49.72
N THR A 15 7.35 19.62 49.06
CA THR A 15 6.35 19.96 48.06
C THR A 15 6.44 18.91 46.95
N THR A 16 5.37 18.12 46.80
CA THR A 16 5.33 17.08 45.78
C THR A 16 5.49 17.74 44.41
N PRO A 17 6.48 17.33 43.59
CA PRO A 17 6.77 18.00 42.33
C PRO A 17 5.57 17.92 41.38
N ALA A 18 5.21 19.04 40.77
CA ALA A 18 4.12 19.11 39.81
C ALA A 18 4.50 18.40 38.50
N TYR A 19 3.83 17.30 38.18
CA TYR A 19 4.12 16.50 36.98
C TYR A 19 3.48 17.08 35.71
N ALA A 20 4.27 17.10 34.62
CA ALA A 20 3.84 17.59 33.31
C ALA A 20 2.75 16.68 32.70
N GLY A 21 1.67 17.31 32.22
CA GLY A 21 0.55 16.60 31.59
C GLY A 21 0.83 16.19 30.15
N PHE A 22 -0.15 15.52 29.53
CA PHE A 22 -0.07 15.09 28.12
C PHE A 22 0.16 16.29 27.19
N LEU A 23 -0.68 17.34 27.30
CA LEU A 23 -0.61 18.52 26.42
C LEU A 23 0.74 19.26 26.54
N ASP A 24 1.27 19.42 27.76
CA ASP A 24 2.59 20.04 27.98
C ASP A 24 3.69 19.29 27.22
N ARG A 25 3.65 17.95 27.29
CA ARG A 25 4.63 17.07 26.64
C ARG A 25 4.43 17.01 25.13
N PHE A 26 3.18 16.99 24.67
CA PHE A 26 2.82 16.97 23.26
C PHE A 26 3.28 18.24 22.56
N LEU A 27 2.98 19.41 23.12
CA LEU A 27 3.44 20.69 22.58
C LEU A 27 4.97 20.78 22.54
N ALA A 28 5.65 20.35 23.62
CA ALA A 28 7.11 20.27 23.63
C ALA A 28 7.66 19.35 22.54
N PHE A 29 7.06 18.16 22.37
CA PHE A 29 7.45 17.19 21.35
C PHE A 29 7.26 17.71 19.93
N SER A 30 6.14 18.37 19.63
CA SER A 30 5.88 18.95 18.31
C SER A 30 6.89 20.04 17.95
N VAL A 31 7.27 20.88 18.91
CA VAL A 31 8.31 21.90 18.72
C VAL A 31 9.67 21.26 18.46
N ASP A 32 10.05 20.27 19.26
CA ASP A 32 11.31 19.53 19.06
C ASP A 32 11.32 18.82 17.70
N SER A 33 10.19 18.24 17.27
CA SER A 33 10.05 17.54 15.98
C SER A 33 10.21 18.48 14.79
N LEU A 34 9.65 19.70 14.87
CA LEU A 34 9.83 20.71 13.84
C LEU A 34 11.29 21.18 13.72
N LEU A 35 12.00 21.32 14.84
CA LEU A 35 13.43 21.67 14.82
C LEU A 35 14.26 20.54 14.19
N LEU A 36 13.99 19.29 14.59
CA LEU A 36 14.67 18.12 14.04
C LEU A 36 14.34 17.90 12.57
N SER A 37 13.13 18.22 12.09
CA SER A 37 12.78 18.07 10.69
C SER A 37 13.61 19.00 9.80
N ILE A 38 13.86 20.24 10.23
CA ILE A 38 14.73 21.18 9.51
C ILE A 38 16.15 20.59 9.37
N VAL A 39 16.71 20.08 10.46
CA VAL A 39 18.05 19.45 10.47
C VAL A 39 18.09 18.24 9.53
N ASN A 40 17.09 17.36 9.61
CA ASN A 40 17.00 16.18 8.76
C ASN A 40 16.86 16.53 7.27
N ILE A 41 16.05 17.53 6.94
CA ILE A 41 15.91 18.03 5.56
C ILE A 41 17.24 18.59 5.05
N SER A 42 17.96 19.38 5.85
CA SER A 42 19.28 19.90 5.45
C SER A 42 20.28 18.79 5.15
N ILE A 43 20.36 17.76 6.00
CA ILE A 43 21.25 16.62 5.79
C ILE A 43 20.86 15.85 4.54
N MET A 44 19.56 15.64 4.35
CA MET A 44 19.06 14.94 3.19
C MET A 44 19.45 15.67 1.90
N LEU A 45 19.31 17.00 1.86
CA LEU A 45 19.74 17.82 0.73
C LEU A 45 21.24 17.75 0.48
N ILE A 46 22.07 17.80 1.54
CA ILE A 46 23.53 17.66 1.45
C ILE A 46 23.93 16.31 0.84
N LEU A 47 23.19 15.25 1.18
CA LEU A 47 23.38 13.90 0.65
C LEU A 47 22.75 13.69 -0.74
N GLY A 48 22.30 14.76 -1.41
CA GLY A 48 21.74 14.70 -2.76
C GLY A 48 20.34 14.11 -2.82
N ARG A 49 19.56 14.24 -1.73
CA ARG A 49 18.19 13.74 -1.63
C ARG A 49 17.19 14.85 -1.34
N SER A 50 16.07 14.83 -2.06
CA SER A 50 15.00 15.83 -1.93
C SER A 50 13.80 15.23 -1.17
N PRO A 51 13.21 15.96 -0.19
CA PRO A 51 11.99 15.52 0.49
C PRO A 51 10.79 15.48 -0.46
N TYR A 52 10.96 16.07 -1.64
CA TYR A 52 9.97 16.17 -2.68
C TYR A 52 10.33 15.33 -3.92
N ALA A 53 11.30 14.41 -3.83
CA ALA A 53 11.72 13.58 -4.97
C ALA A 53 10.54 12.82 -5.60
N TYR A 54 9.56 12.39 -4.79
CA TYR A 54 8.34 11.70 -5.24
C TYR A 54 7.54 12.50 -6.27
N PHE A 55 7.59 13.83 -6.27
CA PHE A 55 6.84 14.66 -7.23
C PHE A 55 7.26 14.41 -8.69
N HIS A 56 8.51 14.01 -8.90
CA HIS A 56 9.09 13.89 -10.24
C HIS A 56 9.15 12.45 -10.74
N MET A 57 8.63 11.49 -9.97
CA MET A 57 8.67 10.08 -10.34
C MET A 57 7.50 9.73 -11.25
N GLU A 58 7.75 8.97 -12.31
CA GLU A 58 6.74 8.63 -13.33
C GLU A 58 6.34 7.14 -13.34
N SER A 59 6.99 6.32 -12.50
CA SER A 59 6.76 4.89 -12.39
C SER A 59 6.83 4.37 -10.94
N ILE A 60 6.18 3.24 -10.67
CA ILE A 60 6.29 2.51 -9.40
C ILE A 60 7.72 2.00 -9.18
N GLU A 61 8.42 1.66 -10.26
CA GLU A 61 9.80 1.19 -10.20
C GLU A 61 10.74 2.28 -9.68
N GLU A 62 10.61 3.53 -10.15
CA GLU A 62 11.38 4.66 -9.64
C GLU A 62 11.12 4.91 -8.14
N VAL A 63 9.85 4.84 -7.72
CA VAL A 63 9.46 4.97 -6.32
C VAL A 63 10.09 3.86 -5.48
N THR A 64 10.05 2.63 -5.97
CA THR A 64 10.59 1.44 -5.28
C THR A 64 12.11 1.53 -5.18
N ALA A 65 12.79 1.82 -6.29
CA ALA A 65 14.23 2.01 -6.36
C ALA A 65 14.68 3.15 -5.44
N TYR A 66 13.96 4.27 -5.42
CA TYR A 66 14.24 5.37 -4.50
C TYR A 66 14.07 4.92 -3.05
N SER A 67 12.96 4.29 -2.70
CA SER A 67 12.63 3.87 -1.32
C SER A 67 13.60 2.83 -0.78
N GLN A 68 14.01 1.87 -1.62
CA GLN A 68 14.90 0.77 -1.26
C GLN A 68 16.38 1.09 -1.46
N SER A 69 16.71 2.25 -2.05
CA SER A 69 18.12 2.61 -2.26
C SER A 69 18.89 2.67 -0.93
N PRO A 70 20.15 2.18 -0.88
CA PRO A 70 20.99 2.24 0.31
C PRO A 70 21.13 3.65 0.89
N LEU A 71 21.12 4.67 0.02
CA LEU A 71 21.17 6.07 0.44
C LEU A 71 19.91 6.53 1.18
N THR A 72 18.70 6.10 0.76
CA THR A 72 17.47 6.38 1.52
C THR A 72 17.53 5.72 2.89
N MET A 73 17.92 4.45 2.95
CA MET A 73 18.05 3.72 4.21
C MET A 73 19.05 4.40 5.15
N LEU A 74 20.19 4.86 4.62
CA LEU A 74 21.19 5.61 5.37
C LEU A 74 20.64 6.94 5.90
N VAL A 75 19.97 7.74 5.06
CA VAL A 75 19.35 9.00 5.49
C VAL A 75 18.33 8.76 6.60
N SER A 76 17.47 7.75 6.46
CA SER A 76 16.49 7.38 7.49
C SER A 76 17.18 6.97 8.80
N LEU A 77 18.22 6.14 8.73
CA LEU A 77 18.99 5.72 9.90
C LEU A 77 19.66 6.91 10.59
N LEU A 78 20.29 7.81 9.82
CA LEU A 78 20.91 9.02 10.34
C LEU A 78 19.89 9.90 11.07
N GLY A 79 18.67 10.05 10.55
CA GLY A 79 17.62 10.82 11.21
C GLY A 79 17.26 10.27 12.60
N TRP A 80 17.17 8.94 12.74
CA TRP A 80 16.96 8.29 14.04
C TRP A 80 18.15 8.48 14.98
N VAL A 81 19.37 8.34 14.48
CA VAL A 81 20.61 8.53 15.26
C VAL A 81 20.71 9.98 15.77
N ILE A 82 20.45 10.96 14.91
CA ILE A 82 20.49 12.39 15.26
C ILE A 82 19.43 12.71 16.30
N THR A 83 18.22 12.19 16.15
CA THR A 83 17.13 12.36 17.13
C THR A 83 17.52 11.78 18.50
N GLY A 84 18.18 10.62 18.51
CA GLY A 84 18.70 9.99 19.72
C GLY A 84 19.81 10.80 20.38
N ILE A 85 20.82 11.20 19.61
CA ILE A 85 21.93 12.06 20.08
C ILE A 85 21.37 13.36 20.66
N PHE A 86 20.50 14.05 19.92
CA PHE A 86 19.82 15.26 20.36
C PHE A 86 19.11 15.04 21.70
N SER A 87 18.25 14.02 21.79
CA SER A 87 17.46 13.76 23.00
C SER A 87 18.35 13.45 24.21
N ILE A 88 19.35 12.58 24.03
CA ILE A 88 20.25 12.16 25.11
C ILE A 88 21.11 13.34 25.58
N LEU A 89 21.71 14.10 24.66
CA LEU A 89 22.51 15.27 25.01
C LEU A 89 21.69 16.29 25.80
N PHE A 90 20.47 16.61 25.36
CA PHE A 90 19.62 17.55 26.08
C PHE A 90 19.19 17.03 27.46
N TRP A 91 18.87 15.74 27.59
CA TRP A 91 18.47 15.18 28.87
C TRP A 91 19.61 15.12 29.89
N VAL A 92 20.83 14.85 29.45
CA VAL A 92 21.98 14.69 30.36
C VAL A 92 22.73 16.01 30.57
N ASN A 93 22.98 16.77 29.50
CA ASN A 93 23.89 17.92 29.53
C ASN A 93 23.18 19.28 29.63
N TYR A 94 21.86 19.33 29.44
CA TYR A 94 21.09 20.60 29.41
C TYR A 94 19.86 20.58 30.34
N ASP A 95 20.09 20.27 31.62
CA ASP A 95 19.08 20.30 32.70
C ASP A 95 17.81 19.50 32.37
N GLY A 96 17.93 18.35 31.70
CA GLY A 96 16.78 17.51 31.40
C GLY A 96 15.81 18.08 30.35
N ALA A 97 16.13 19.20 29.70
CA ALA A 97 15.17 19.97 28.91
C ALA A 97 15.65 20.21 27.47
N THR A 98 14.99 19.56 26.51
CA THR A 98 15.07 19.90 25.08
C THR A 98 14.47 21.31 24.83
N PRO A 99 14.76 21.97 23.69
CA PRO A 99 14.22 23.29 23.37
C PRO A 99 12.70 23.42 23.54
N GLY A 100 11.93 22.44 23.07
CA GLY A 100 10.48 22.38 23.23
C GLY A 100 10.06 22.19 24.70
N LYS A 101 10.78 21.36 25.46
CA LYS A 101 10.53 21.19 26.91
C LYS A 101 10.84 22.45 27.69
N LYS A 102 11.94 23.14 27.35
CA LYS A 102 12.30 24.44 27.91
C LYS A 102 11.25 25.50 27.60
N LEU A 103 10.72 25.50 26.38
CA LEU A 103 9.62 26.39 25.97
C LEU A 103 8.35 26.18 26.82
N MET A 104 8.08 24.93 27.19
CA MET A 104 6.93 24.53 28.01
C MET A 104 7.21 24.55 29.53
N GLY A 105 8.41 24.95 29.97
CA GLY A 105 8.76 24.98 31.38
C GLY A 105 8.73 23.59 32.04
N ILE A 106 9.11 22.55 31.30
CA ILE A 106 9.18 21.18 31.80
C ILE A 106 10.56 20.59 31.59
N LYS A 107 10.93 19.61 32.42
CA LYS A 107 12.19 18.87 32.26
C LYS A 107 12.07 17.42 32.70
N VAL A 108 12.96 16.60 32.19
CA VAL A 108 13.10 15.20 32.57
C VAL A 108 14.04 15.10 33.76
N THR A 109 13.64 14.38 34.80
CA THR A 109 14.49 14.02 35.93
C THR A 109 14.37 12.52 36.21
N ARG A 110 15.29 11.97 37.00
CA ARG A 110 15.12 10.64 37.58
C ARG A 110 13.99 10.67 38.61
N ALA A 111 13.35 9.52 38.84
CA ALA A 111 12.21 9.41 39.76
C ALA A 111 12.55 9.76 41.23
N ASN A 112 13.83 9.77 41.59
CA ASN A 112 14.38 10.21 42.87
C ASN A 112 14.70 11.72 42.91
N GLY A 113 14.48 12.47 41.82
CA GLY A 113 14.73 13.91 41.72
C GLY A 113 16.10 14.29 41.15
N GLU A 114 17.01 13.34 40.96
CA GLU A 114 18.33 13.60 40.40
C GLU A 114 18.32 13.88 38.89
N ASN A 115 19.42 14.43 38.39
CA ASN A 115 19.64 14.61 36.97
C ASN A 115 19.72 13.26 36.24
N VAL A 116 19.24 13.23 35.00
CA VAL A 116 19.28 12.05 34.15
C VAL A 116 20.73 11.78 33.73
N ASN A 117 21.17 10.53 33.85
CA ASN A 117 22.47 10.09 33.33
C ASN A 117 22.31 9.39 31.97
N TYR A 118 23.43 9.10 31.30
CA TYR A 118 23.42 8.49 29.97
C TYR A 118 22.68 7.14 29.91
N VAL A 119 22.76 6.32 30.96
CA VAL A 119 22.05 5.03 31.01
C VAL A 119 20.53 5.25 31.00
N HIS A 120 20.04 6.13 31.87
CA HIS A 120 18.60 6.43 31.96
C HIS A 120 18.12 7.12 30.68
N ALA A 121 18.92 8.03 30.11
CA ALA A 121 18.60 8.71 28.86
C ALA A 121 18.52 7.72 27.68
N LEU A 122 19.46 6.78 27.56
CA LEU A 122 19.47 5.76 26.52
C LEU A 122 18.28 4.81 26.64
N VAL A 123 18.03 4.27 27.85
CA VAL A 123 16.88 3.39 28.11
C VAL A 123 15.57 4.11 27.82
N ARG A 124 15.47 5.39 28.20
CA ARG A 124 14.32 6.24 27.87
C ARG A 124 14.14 6.38 26.36
N PHE A 125 15.20 6.65 25.62
CA PHE A 125 15.14 6.78 24.15
C PHE A 125 14.73 5.45 23.48
N ILE A 126 15.30 4.32 23.89
CA ILE A 126 14.89 3.00 23.41
C ILE A 126 13.41 2.76 23.72
N GLY A 127 12.94 3.12 24.92
CA GLY A 127 11.53 3.04 25.30
C GLY A 127 10.61 3.91 24.42
N THR A 128 11.09 5.04 23.89
CA THR A 128 10.32 5.84 22.91
C THR A 128 10.19 5.13 21.56
N ILE A 129 11.24 4.43 21.10
CA ILE A 129 11.21 3.62 19.87
C ILE A 129 10.23 2.43 20.03
N VAL A 130 10.29 1.74 21.17
CA VAL A 130 9.32 0.66 21.48
C VAL A 130 7.88 1.21 21.43
N SER A 131 7.66 2.40 22.00
CA SER A 131 6.34 3.03 21.96
C SER A 131 5.89 3.35 20.53
N SER A 132 6.79 3.78 19.63
CA SER A 132 6.41 4.10 18.25
C SER A 132 5.94 2.88 17.45
N PHE A 133 6.49 1.69 17.70
CA PHE A 133 5.99 0.45 17.08
C PHE A 133 4.57 0.10 17.50
N THR A 134 4.15 0.53 18.70
CA THR A 134 2.79 0.33 19.21
C THR A 134 1.86 1.51 18.94
N LEU A 135 2.09 2.29 17.87
CA LEU A 135 1.31 3.50 17.54
C LEU A 135 1.22 4.49 18.72
N TYR A 136 2.32 4.62 19.48
CA TYR A 136 2.43 5.48 20.66
C TYR A 136 1.44 5.13 21.80
N LEU A 137 0.84 3.94 21.81
CA LEU A 137 -0.03 3.48 22.90
C LEU A 137 0.67 3.53 24.27
N GLY A 138 1.99 3.34 24.32
CA GLY A 138 2.80 3.51 25.53
C GLY A 138 2.70 4.89 26.21
N TYR A 139 2.25 5.93 25.50
CA TYR A 139 2.04 7.24 26.10
C TYR A 139 0.75 7.31 26.96
N PHE A 140 -0.26 6.48 26.66
CA PHE A 140 -1.53 6.47 27.40
C PHE A 140 -1.41 5.91 28.81
N VAL A 141 -0.33 5.18 29.12
CA VAL A 141 -0.01 4.70 30.48
C VAL A 141 -0.03 5.86 31.50
N MET A 142 0.29 7.09 31.05
CA MET A 142 0.32 8.26 31.93
C MET A 142 -1.02 8.64 32.54
N PHE A 143 -2.15 8.25 31.93
CA PHE A 143 -3.49 8.53 32.46
C PHE A 143 -3.82 7.68 33.69
N PHE A 144 -3.11 6.56 33.88
CA PHE A 144 -3.33 5.63 34.98
C PHE A 144 -2.25 5.74 36.06
N ASN A 145 -1.30 6.67 35.94
CA ASN A 145 -0.18 6.83 36.85
C ASN A 145 -0.17 8.21 37.53
N LYS A 146 -0.07 8.25 38.87
CA LYS A 146 -0.05 9.48 39.67
C LYS A 146 1.13 10.42 39.31
N LYS A 147 2.29 9.88 38.95
CA LYS A 147 3.48 10.63 38.49
C LYS A 147 3.41 10.99 37.00
N LYS A 148 2.30 10.68 36.33
CA LYS A 148 2.07 10.88 34.88
C LYS A 148 3.19 10.29 34.01
N GLN A 149 3.72 9.15 34.41
CA GLN A 149 4.74 8.44 33.66
C GLN A 149 4.12 7.71 32.47
N THR A 150 4.72 7.88 31.30
CA THR A 150 4.50 7.06 30.10
C THR A 150 5.34 5.78 30.19
N LEU A 151 5.16 4.85 29.25
CA LEU A 151 5.92 3.60 29.21
C LEU A 151 7.44 3.82 29.24
N HIS A 152 7.96 4.73 28.43
CA HIS A 152 9.40 5.02 28.39
C HIS A 152 9.92 5.71 29.66
N ASP A 153 9.06 6.48 30.36
CA ASP A 153 9.39 7.04 31.67
C ASP A 153 9.55 5.92 32.71
N LEU A 154 8.65 4.94 32.70
CA LEU A 154 8.63 3.82 33.65
C LEU A 154 9.85 2.93 33.50
N ILE A 155 10.13 2.47 32.27
CA ILE A 155 11.26 1.58 31.98
C ILE A 155 12.59 2.27 32.33
N ALA A 156 12.68 3.58 32.09
CA ALA A 156 13.88 4.35 32.37
C ALA A 156 13.97 4.87 33.82
N GLY A 157 12.97 4.65 34.68
CA GLY A 157 12.97 5.21 36.04
C GLY A 157 13.02 6.74 36.08
N THR A 158 12.38 7.40 35.11
CA THR A 158 12.37 8.87 34.96
C THR A 158 10.96 9.45 35.10
N VAL A 159 10.87 10.75 35.34
CA VAL A 159 9.63 11.52 35.42
C VAL A 159 9.82 12.85 34.68
N VAL A 160 8.71 13.49 34.29
CA VAL A 160 8.74 14.85 33.71
C VAL A 160 8.03 15.81 34.65
N VAL A 161 8.77 16.80 35.12
CA VAL A 161 8.33 17.76 36.14
C VAL A 161 8.25 19.17 35.56
N LYS A 162 7.37 20.00 36.12
CA LYS A 162 7.29 21.43 35.83
C LYS A 162 8.41 22.16 36.59
N THR A 163 9.12 23.06 35.91
CA THR A 163 10.26 23.80 36.48
C THR A 163 9.83 25.08 37.21
N GLY A 164 8.55 25.44 37.17
CA GLY A 164 8.03 26.73 37.64
C GLY A 164 8.16 27.85 36.61
N ALA A 165 8.89 27.64 35.52
CA ALA A 165 8.95 28.61 34.42
C ALA A 165 7.58 28.72 33.72
N LYS A 166 7.19 29.95 33.34
CA LYS A 166 5.92 30.20 32.65
C LYS A 166 5.99 29.61 31.22
N PRO A 167 5.09 28.69 30.86
CA PRO A 167 5.09 28.08 29.52
C PRO A 167 4.71 29.11 28.45
N LYS A 168 5.42 29.07 27.32
CA LYS A 168 5.09 29.91 26.15
C LYS A 168 4.09 29.19 25.23
N THR A 169 2.92 28.84 25.77
CA THR A 169 1.93 27.97 25.13
C THR A 169 1.47 28.47 23.75
N ALA A 170 1.23 29.78 23.60
CA ALA A 170 0.78 30.34 22.31
C ALA A 170 1.80 30.08 21.18
N ILE A 171 3.09 30.28 21.47
CA ILE A 171 4.17 30.00 20.51
C ILE A 171 4.23 28.50 20.20
N ALA A 172 4.15 27.66 21.24
CA ALA A 172 4.19 26.21 21.05
C ALA A 172 3.02 25.69 20.20
N VAL A 173 1.82 26.26 20.36
CA VAL A 173 0.65 25.92 19.53
C VAL A 173 0.87 26.31 18.07
N ILE A 174 1.37 27.53 17.80
CA ILE A 174 1.67 27.98 16.43
C ILE A 174 2.70 27.05 15.77
N LEU A 175 3.80 26.75 16.46
CA LEU A 175 4.83 25.83 15.95
C LEU A 175 4.30 24.41 15.75
N THR A 176 3.38 23.97 16.62
CA THR A 176 2.70 22.67 16.46
C THR A 176 1.85 22.65 15.19
N VAL A 177 1.07 23.69 14.92
CA VAL A 177 0.28 23.81 13.69
C VAL A 177 1.19 23.77 12.46
N ILE A 178 2.31 24.49 12.47
CA ILE A 178 3.30 24.47 11.39
C ILE A 178 3.86 23.04 11.20
N CYS A 179 4.20 22.35 12.29
CA CYS A 179 4.67 20.97 12.25
C CYS A 179 3.66 20.02 11.59
N PHE A 180 2.38 20.14 11.94
CA PHE A 180 1.31 19.32 11.35
C PHE A 180 1.04 19.68 9.90
N LEU A 181 1.07 20.96 9.52
CA LEU A 181 0.92 21.39 8.13
C LEU A 181 2.03 20.83 7.25
N HIS A 182 3.27 20.88 7.73
CA HIS A 182 4.41 20.28 7.02
C HIS A 182 4.26 18.77 6.84
N LEU A 183 3.89 18.05 7.91
CA LEU A 183 3.66 16.60 7.84
C LEU A 183 2.50 16.25 6.91
N PHE A 184 1.41 17.01 6.97
CA PHE A 184 0.24 16.83 6.10
C PHE A 184 0.62 16.99 4.64
N ILE A 185 1.35 18.05 4.27
CA ILE A 185 1.81 18.26 2.89
C ILE A 185 2.65 17.07 2.40
N LEU A 186 3.61 16.58 3.19
CA LEU A 186 4.45 15.44 2.80
C LEU A 186 3.63 14.16 2.59
N ILE A 187 2.73 13.84 3.52
CA ILE A 187 1.88 12.64 3.44
C ILE A 187 0.90 12.74 2.27
N SER A 188 0.24 13.89 2.10
CA SER A 188 -0.71 14.10 1.01
C SER A 188 -0.05 13.95 -0.36
N VAL A 189 1.16 14.48 -0.52
CA VAL A 189 1.93 14.33 -1.77
C VAL A 189 2.26 12.88 -2.05
N GLN A 190 2.81 12.16 -1.07
CA GLN A 190 3.17 10.76 -1.22
C GLN A 190 1.94 9.90 -1.53
N LEU A 191 0.83 10.14 -0.83
CA LEU A 191 -0.41 9.39 -1.03
C LEU A 191 -0.98 9.65 -2.43
N THR A 192 -1.13 10.91 -2.83
CA THR A 192 -1.67 11.26 -4.15
C THR A 192 -0.83 10.65 -5.26
N LYS A 193 0.50 10.77 -5.19
CA LYS A 193 1.37 10.23 -6.23
C LYS A 193 1.38 8.70 -6.26
N SER A 194 1.33 8.06 -5.09
CA SER A 194 1.24 6.60 -5.01
C SER A 194 -0.06 6.07 -5.62
N VAL A 195 -1.18 6.75 -5.37
CA VAL A 195 -2.48 6.42 -5.99
C VAL A 195 -2.45 6.64 -7.50
N GLU A 196 -1.88 7.75 -7.97
CA GLU A 196 -1.72 8.05 -9.39
C GLU A 196 -0.90 6.97 -10.11
N LEU A 197 0.26 6.61 -9.56
CA LEU A 197 1.14 5.59 -10.15
C LEU A 197 0.53 4.19 -10.07
N ALA A 198 -0.18 3.86 -8.99
CA ALA A 198 -0.93 2.62 -8.88
C ALA A 198 -2.05 2.53 -9.92
N ALA A 199 -2.81 3.61 -10.11
CA ALA A 199 -3.85 3.69 -11.14
C ALA A 199 -3.27 3.53 -12.55
N LYS A 200 -2.12 4.18 -12.82
CA LYS A 200 -1.39 4.04 -14.09
C LYS A 200 -0.92 2.59 -14.31
N ALA A 201 -0.27 1.98 -13.33
CA ALA A 201 0.18 0.58 -13.44
C ALA A 201 -0.97 -0.42 -13.58
N MET A 202 -2.10 -0.19 -12.91
CA MET A 202 -3.32 -1.00 -13.07
C MET A 202 -3.92 -0.86 -14.48
N LYS A 203 -3.93 0.35 -15.03
CA LYS A 203 -4.36 0.61 -16.42
C LYS A 203 -3.43 -0.07 -17.42
N ASP A 204 -2.12 0.11 -17.24
CA ASP A 204 -1.09 -0.40 -18.15
C ASP A 204 -1.00 -1.94 -18.11
N SER A 205 -1.29 -2.56 -16.97
CA SER A 205 -1.22 -4.03 -16.82
C SER A 205 -2.33 -4.81 -17.50
N GLY A 206 -3.37 -4.14 -17.98
CA GLY A 206 -4.60 -4.81 -18.40
C GLY A 206 -5.28 -5.59 -17.28
N ALA A 207 -4.79 -5.53 -16.03
CA ALA A 207 -5.44 -6.14 -14.88
C ALA A 207 -6.74 -5.40 -14.50
N PHE A 208 -6.98 -4.24 -15.12
CA PHE A 208 -8.11 -3.36 -14.81
C PHE A 208 -8.85 -2.77 -16.01
N THR A 209 -8.72 -3.31 -17.23
CA THR A 209 -9.77 -3.07 -18.24
C THR A 209 -10.97 -4.00 -18.00
N ASN A 210 -11.53 -3.89 -16.78
CA ASN A 210 -12.95 -3.85 -16.41
C ASN A 210 -13.30 -4.61 -15.12
N MET A 211 -12.92 -4.04 -13.96
CA MET A 211 -13.77 -4.15 -12.76
C MET A 211 -14.13 -2.81 -12.09
N THR A 212 -13.70 -1.63 -12.58
CA THR A 212 -14.10 -0.35 -11.96
C THR A 212 -14.26 0.80 -12.96
N GLY A 213 -15.46 1.38 -12.99
CA GLY A 213 -15.66 2.81 -13.25
C GLY A 213 -16.08 3.18 -14.67
N ASP A 214 -15.13 3.22 -15.61
CA ASP A 214 -15.29 4.07 -16.79
C ASP A 214 -16.22 3.45 -17.85
N GLY A 215 -16.04 2.19 -18.23
CA GLY A 215 -16.89 1.54 -19.25
C GLY A 215 -18.35 1.34 -18.84
N LEU A 216 -18.60 1.12 -17.54
CA LEU A 216 -19.96 0.97 -16.99
C LEU A 216 -20.72 2.31 -16.93
N SER A 217 -20.00 3.41 -16.70
CA SER A 217 -20.59 4.75 -16.66
C SER A 217 -21.06 5.23 -18.04
N LEU A 218 -20.51 4.65 -19.11
CA LEU A 218 -20.84 4.94 -20.50
C LEU A 218 -21.98 4.07 -21.04
N LEU A 219 -22.48 3.12 -20.24
CA LEU A 219 -23.65 2.33 -20.62
C LEU A 219 -24.92 3.16 -20.48
N SER A 220 -25.83 3.01 -21.44
CA SER A 220 -27.20 3.47 -21.27
C SER A 220 -27.85 2.80 -20.04
N PRO A 221 -28.86 3.42 -19.41
CA PRO A 221 -29.61 2.79 -18.32
C PRO A 221 -30.17 1.41 -18.68
N GLU A 222 -30.66 1.26 -19.90
CA GLU A 222 -31.24 0.03 -20.45
C GLU A 222 -30.17 -1.05 -20.66
N ALA A 223 -29.07 -0.76 -21.36
CA ALA A 223 -27.96 -1.70 -21.55
C ALA A 223 -27.33 -2.10 -20.23
N LYS A 224 -27.20 -1.16 -19.28
CA LYS A 224 -26.69 -1.43 -17.94
C LYS A 224 -27.59 -2.39 -17.17
N THR A 225 -28.90 -2.24 -17.29
CA THR A 225 -29.87 -3.14 -16.62
C THR A 225 -29.69 -4.58 -17.09
N HIS A 226 -29.60 -4.79 -18.40
CA HIS A 226 -29.34 -6.11 -18.98
C HIS A 226 -27.94 -6.63 -18.60
N TYR A 227 -26.92 -5.77 -18.63
CA TYR A 227 -25.58 -6.12 -18.18
C TYR A 227 -25.56 -6.58 -16.71
N ASP A 228 -26.14 -5.81 -15.79
CA ASP A 228 -26.19 -6.17 -14.37
C ASP A 228 -26.90 -7.52 -14.19
N LYS A 229 -27.96 -7.76 -14.98
CA LYS A 229 -28.67 -9.05 -14.96
C LYS A 229 -27.79 -10.22 -15.38
N THR A 230 -26.95 -10.05 -16.40
CA THR A 230 -25.97 -11.09 -16.77
C THR A 230 -25.00 -11.40 -15.64
N GLN A 231 -24.54 -10.37 -14.89
CA GLN A 231 -23.61 -10.57 -13.76
C GLN A 231 -24.27 -11.35 -12.62
N GLU A 232 -25.52 -11.03 -12.28
CA GLU A 232 -26.28 -11.80 -11.29
C GLU A 232 -26.40 -13.27 -11.69
N LEU A 233 -26.69 -13.55 -12.95
CA LEU A 233 -26.82 -14.90 -13.47
C LEU A 233 -25.48 -15.65 -13.52
N PHE A 234 -24.37 -14.96 -13.81
CA PHE A 234 -23.02 -15.55 -13.70
C PHE A 234 -22.67 -16.00 -12.28
N VAL A 235 -23.10 -15.24 -11.27
CA VAL A 235 -22.92 -15.65 -9.87
C VAL A 235 -23.77 -16.88 -9.55
N GLN A 236 -25.00 -16.94 -10.06
CA GLN A 236 -25.92 -18.07 -9.79
C GLN A 236 -25.47 -19.38 -10.44
N ILE A 237 -24.92 -19.32 -11.65
CA ILE A 237 -24.41 -20.51 -12.35
C ILE A 237 -23.09 -21.00 -11.73
N HIS A 238 -22.35 -20.13 -11.04
CA HIS A 238 -21.12 -20.49 -10.37
C HIS A 238 -21.37 -21.50 -9.24
N GLY A 239 -20.76 -22.69 -9.34
CA GLY A 239 -20.96 -23.79 -8.40
C GLY A 239 -21.99 -24.84 -8.83
N ILE A 240 -22.70 -24.63 -9.94
CA ILE A 240 -23.53 -25.66 -10.56
C ILE A 240 -22.65 -26.56 -11.43
N THR A 241 -22.69 -27.87 -11.20
CA THR A 241 -21.93 -28.87 -11.97
C THR A 241 -22.81 -29.72 -12.89
N GLU A 242 -24.13 -29.67 -12.69
CA GLU A 242 -25.12 -30.41 -13.48
C GLU A 242 -25.51 -29.62 -14.76
N LEU A 243 -25.25 -30.20 -15.93
CA LEU A 243 -25.42 -29.53 -17.24
C LEU A 243 -26.87 -29.15 -17.56
N ASP A 244 -27.84 -29.98 -17.15
CA ASP A 244 -29.28 -29.75 -17.33
C ASP A 244 -29.77 -28.53 -16.54
N LYS A 245 -29.18 -28.29 -15.36
CA LYS A 245 -29.44 -27.09 -14.53
C LYS A 245 -28.70 -25.85 -15.04
N MET A 246 -27.52 -26.02 -15.63
CA MET A 246 -26.76 -24.91 -16.22
C MET A 246 -27.39 -24.37 -17.50
N LYS A 247 -27.89 -25.24 -18.38
CA LYS A 247 -28.41 -24.86 -19.70
C LYS A 247 -29.43 -23.71 -19.68
N PRO A 248 -30.51 -23.74 -18.87
CA PRO A 248 -31.49 -22.64 -18.85
C PRO A 248 -30.87 -21.32 -18.39
N LEU A 249 -29.93 -21.36 -17.44
CA LEU A 249 -29.22 -20.17 -16.97
C LEU A 249 -28.29 -19.62 -18.06
N THR A 250 -27.54 -20.48 -18.77
CA THR A 250 -26.69 -20.02 -19.88
C THR A 250 -27.49 -19.43 -21.03
N ASP A 251 -28.64 -20.04 -21.36
CA ASP A 251 -29.53 -19.51 -22.40
C ASP A 251 -30.05 -18.11 -22.00
N GLN A 252 -30.38 -17.92 -20.71
CA GLN A 252 -30.79 -16.62 -20.18
C GLN A 252 -29.64 -15.60 -20.18
N ILE A 253 -28.44 -15.97 -19.76
CA ILE A 253 -27.26 -15.08 -19.78
C ILE A 253 -27.00 -14.59 -21.21
N ILE A 254 -27.02 -15.49 -22.20
CA ILE A 254 -26.81 -15.14 -23.61
C ILE A 254 -27.91 -14.20 -24.09
N SER A 255 -29.17 -14.44 -23.70
CA SER A 255 -30.29 -13.57 -24.06
C SER A 255 -30.12 -12.16 -23.50
N GLU A 256 -29.82 -12.01 -22.21
CA GLU A 256 -29.61 -10.72 -21.57
C GLU A 256 -28.39 -9.99 -22.15
N ALA A 257 -27.30 -10.72 -22.42
CA ALA A 257 -26.12 -10.13 -23.05
C ALA A 257 -26.42 -9.60 -24.47
N LYS A 258 -27.28 -10.29 -25.24
CA LYS A 258 -27.72 -9.81 -26.57
C LYS A 258 -28.61 -8.58 -26.47
N LEU A 259 -29.54 -8.53 -25.51
CA LEU A 259 -30.39 -7.36 -25.29
C LEU A 259 -29.56 -6.12 -24.93
N ALA A 260 -28.51 -6.27 -24.12
CA ALA A 260 -27.60 -5.17 -23.83
C ALA A 260 -26.89 -4.66 -25.10
N ILE A 261 -26.46 -5.56 -25.98
CA ILE A 261 -25.79 -5.21 -27.26
C ILE A 261 -26.76 -4.59 -28.25
N GLU A 262 -28.02 -5.03 -28.30
CA GLU A 262 -29.05 -4.44 -29.16
C GLU A 262 -29.28 -2.96 -28.83
N ASP A 263 -29.21 -2.61 -27.55
CA ASP A 263 -29.31 -1.24 -27.09
C ASP A 263 -28.04 -0.43 -27.36
N GLN A 264 -26.85 -0.99 -27.11
CA GLN A 264 -25.57 -0.31 -27.27
C GLN A 264 -24.50 -1.18 -27.97
N PRO A 265 -24.54 -1.30 -29.31
CA PRO A 265 -23.69 -2.24 -30.06
C PRO A 265 -22.22 -1.81 -30.20
N ASP A 266 -21.88 -0.57 -29.85
CA ASP A 266 -20.55 0.01 -29.94
C ASP A 266 -19.71 -0.14 -28.65
N SER A 267 -20.22 -0.88 -27.66
CA SER A 267 -19.52 -1.14 -26.41
C SER A 267 -18.73 -2.46 -26.43
N GLY A 268 -17.40 -2.38 -26.45
CA GLY A 268 -16.51 -3.55 -26.39
C GLY A 268 -16.75 -4.42 -25.14
N LEU A 269 -17.10 -3.79 -24.01
CA LEU A 269 -17.46 -4.48 -22.77
C LEU A 269 -18.67 -5.43 -22.94
N LEU A 270 -19.70 -5.01 -23.67
CA LEU A 270 -20.89 -5.84 -23.86
C LEU A 270 -20.59 -7.04 -24.77
N TRP A 271 -19.75 -6.85 -25.80
CA TRP A 271 -19.26 -7.94 -26.64
C TRP A 271 -18.34 -8.91 -25.88
N LEU A 272 -17.48 -8.41 -25.00
CA LEU A 272 -16.71 -9.24 -24.05
C LEU A 272 -17.67 -10.09 -23.20
N ASN A 273 -18.70 -9.46 -22.65
CA ASN A 273 -19.66 -10.11 -21.78
C ASN A 273 -20.44 -11.23 -22.49
N LEU A 274 -20.82 -11.01 -23.76
CA LEU A 274 -21.42 -12.04 -24.60
C LEU A 274 -20.44 -13.19 -24.89
N GLY A 275 -19.16 -12.89 -25.15
CA GLY A 275 -18.13 -13.92 -25.30
C GLY A 275 -17.98 -14.78 -24.04
N ASN A 276 -17.97 -14.16 -22.86
CA ASN A 276 -17.96 -14.88 -21.58
C ASN A 276 -19.22 -15.73 -21.40
N ALA A 277 -20.39 -15.27 -21.87
CA ALA A 277 -21.61 -16.06 -21.84
C ALA A 277 -21.50 -17.37 -22.66
N TYR A 278 -20.87 -17.31 -23.83
CA TYR A 278 -20.63 -18.50 -24.67
C TYR A 278 -19.56 -19.44 -24.11
N SER A 279 -18.68 -18.99 -23.21
CA SER A 279 -17.63 -19.83 -22.61
C SER A 279 -18.17 -21.00 -21.75
N TRP A 280 -19.43 -20.94 -21.32
CA TRP A 280 -19.98 -21.91 -20.38
C TRP A 280 -20.25 -23.26 -21.04
N PRO A 281 -19.98 -24.40 -20.36
CA PRO A 281 -20.02 -25.74 -20.96
C PRO A 281 -21.38 -26.18 -21.50
N SER A 282 -22.49 -25.59 -21.04
CA SER A 282 -23.86 -25.96 -21.44
C SER A 282 -24.37 -25.27 -22.71
N THR A 283 -23.53 -24.48 -23.37
CA THR A 283 -23.90 -23.68 -24.55
C THR A 283 -23.75 -24.48 -25.86
N LYS A 284 -24.82 -25.15 -26.33
CA LYS A 284 -24.88 -25.92 -27.61
C LYS A 284 -23.68 -26.90 -27.83
N ASP A 285 -23.59 -27.51 -29.02
CA ASP A 285 -22.44 -28.36 -29.38
C ASP A 285 -21.14 -27.55 -29.21
N ALA A 286 -20.15 -28.13 -28.52
CA ALA A 286 -18.92 -27.45 -28.05
C ALA A 286 -18.12 -26.74 -29.16
N THR A 287 -18.36 -27.06 -30.43
CA THR A 287 -17.74 -26.40 -31.60
C THR A 287 -18.48 -25.14 -32.04
N GLY A 288 -19.81 -25.09 -31.91
CA GLY A 288 -20.62 -23.92 -32.25
C GLY A 288 -20.44 -22.79 -31.24
N SER A 289 -20.40 -23.11 -29.95
CA SER A 289 -20.22 -22.11 -28.88
C SER A 289 -18.87 -21.41 -28.93
N LYS A 290 -17.78 -22.14 -29.23
CA LYS A 290 -16.44 -21.53 -29.38
C LYS A 290 -16.33 -20.57 -30.57
N ALA A 291 -17.07 -20.83 -31.65
CA ALA A 291 -17.11 -19.93 -32.80
C ALA A 291 -17.85 -18.61 -32.47
N ASP A 292 -18.99 -18.71 -31.79
CA ASP A 292 -19.75 -17.55 -31.31
C ASP A 292 -18.97 -16.75 -30.25
N GLN A 293 -18.25 -17.45 -29.36
CA GLN A 293 -17.33 -16.86 -28.40
C GLN A 293 -16.22 -16.06 -29.10
N LEU A 294 -15.54 -16.69 -30.08
CA LEU A 294 -14.47 -16.05 -30.83
C LEU A 294 -14.97 -14.80 -31.56
N ALA A 295 -16.12 -14.89 -32.23
CA ALA A 295 -16.72 -13.77 -32.96
C ALA A 295 -17.04 -12.60 -32.01
N SER A 296 -17.55 -12.89 -30.81
CA SER A 296 -17.87 -11.88 -29.80
C SER A 296 -16.61 -11.16 -29.30
N TYR A 297 -15.55 -11.88 -28.96
CA TYR A 297 -14.29 -11.26 -28.54
C TYR A 297 -13.57 -10.53 -29.67
N GLN A 298 -13.65 -11.03 -30.91
CA GLN A 298 -13.13 -10.32 -32.08
C GLN A 298 -13.88 -9.00 -32.30
N LYS A 299 -15.19 -8.96 -32.06
CA LYS A 299 -15.95 -7.71 -32.15
C LYS A 299 -15.56 -6.73 -31.06
N ALA A 300 -15.33 -7.20 -29.83
CA ALA A 300 -14.79 -6.37 -28.75
C ALA A 300 -13.42 -5.78 -29.12
N LEU A 301 -12.54 -6.60 -29.71
CA LEU A 301 -11.21 -6.17 -30.17
C LEU A 301 -11.28 -5.22 -31.38
N GLU A 302 -12.27 -5.34 -32.26
CA GLU A 302 -12.48 -4.38 -33.35
C GLU A 302 -12.82 -2.98 -32.82
N LEU A 303 -13.63 -2.91 -31.76
CA LEU A 303 -14.03 -1.66 -31.10
C LEU A 303 -12.89 -1.05 -30.28
N GLU A 304 -12.06 -1.88 -29.64
CA GLU A 304 -10.90 -1.45 -28.85
C GLU A 304 -9.60 -2.19 -29.29
N PRO A 305 -8.95 -1.77 -30.40
CA PRO A 305 -7.87 -2.53 -31.05
C PRO A 305 -6.57 -2.71 -30.26
N GLU A 306 -6.40 -1.96 -29.18
CA GLU A 306 -5.23 -1.97 -28.30
C GLU A 306 -5.53 -2.60 -26.93
N ASN A 307 -6.73 -3.15 -26.73
CA ASN A 307 -7.08 -3.81 -25.48
C ASN A 307 -6.46 -5.22 -25.41
N THR A 308 -5.45 -5.37 -24.56
CA THR A 308 -4.67 -6.61 -24.39
C THR A 308 -5.49 -7.76 -23.82
N ILE A 309 -6.52 -7.50 -23.00
CA ILE A 309 -7.43 -8.54 -22.51
C ILE A 309 -8.19 -9.18 -23.67
N TYR A 310 -8.73 -8.36 -24.58
CA TYR A 310 -9.49 -8.88 -25.71
C TYR A 310 -8.59 -9.71 -26.63
N MET A 311 -7.34 -9.27 -26.84
CA MET A 311 -6.34 -10.06 -27.57
C MET A 311 -6.08 -11.42 -26.91
N ASN A 312 -5.92 -11.43 -25.58
CA ASN A 312 -5.69 -12.65 -24.82
C ASN A 312 -6.88 -13.62 -24.91
N ASN A 313 -8.09 -13.11 -24.70
CA ASN A 313 -9.31 -13.90 -24.81
C ASN A 313 -9.51 -14.47 -26.22
N VAL A 314 -9.25 -13.69 -27.27
CA VAL A 314 -9.23 -14.18 -28.65
C VAL A 314 -8.18 -15.29 -28.80
N GLY A 315 -6.97 -15.09 -28.30
CA GLY A 315 -5.88 -16.07 -28.34
C GLY A 315 -6.23 -17.40 -27.65
N ASP A 316 -6.83 -17.36 -26.46
CA ASP A 316 -7.19 -18.56 -25.69
C ASP A 316 -8.29 -19.39 -26.37
N VAL A 317 -9.25 -18.71 -27.00
CA VAL A 317 -10.28 -19.37 -27.82
C VAL A 317 -9.66 -19.97 -29.08
N LEU A 318 -8.72 -19.28 -29.72
CA LEU A 318 -7.97 -19.82 -30.86
C LEU A 318 -7.17 -21.08 -30.50
N ILE A 319 -6.49 -21.11 -29.34
CA ILE A 319 -5.87 -22.32 -28.79
C ILE A 319 -6.92 -23.43 -28.66
N SER A 320 -8.07 -23.12 -28.08
CA SER A 320 -9.16 -24.08 -27.84
C SER A 320 -9.82 -24.62 -29.12
N LEU A 321 -9.60 -23.93 -30.25
CA LEU A 321 -10.01 -24.33 -31.60
C LEU A 321 -8.88 -25.01 -32.39
N GLY A 322 -7.68 -25.16 -31.80
CA GLY A 322 -6.49 -25.71 -32.46
C GLY A 322 -5.79 -24.74 -33.41
N ARG A 323 -6.22 -23.48 -33.49
CA ARG A 323 -5.68 -22.41 -34.35
C ARG A 323 -4.49 -21.72 -33.67
N ASN A 324 -3.47 -22.52 -33.31
CA ASN A 324 -2.38 -22.07 -32.44
C ASN A 324 -1.48 -21.00 -33.10
N ASP A 325 -1.28 -21.04 -34.43
CA ASP A 325 -0.50 -20.02 -35.15
C ASP A 325 -1.12 -18.62 -35.03
N GLU A 326 -2.44 -18.52 -35.11
CA GLU A 326 -3.18 -17.26 -34.95
C GLU A 326 -3.16 -16.79 -33.49
N ALA A 327 -3.21 -17.73 -32.54
CA ALA A 327 -3.10 -17.43 -31.13
C ALA A 327 -1.72 -16.81 -30.79
N VAL A 328 -0.63 -17.37 -31.34
CA VAL A 328 0.73 -16.82 -31.20
C VAL A 328 0.77 -15.35 -31.64
N LEU A 329 0.21 -15.03 -32.82
CA LEU A 329 0.16 -13.65 -33.33
C LEU A 329 -0.58 -12.71 -32.38
N MET A 330 -1.70 -13.15 -31.79
CA MET A 330 -2.48 -12.36 -30.83
C MET A 330 -1.70 -12.10 -29.53
N PHE A 331 -1.12 -13.14 -28.93
CA PHE A 331 -0.34 -12.97 -27.69
C PHE A 331 0.92 -12.15 -27.90
N GLN A 332 1.61 -12.32 -29.04
CA GLN A 332 2.73 -11.45 -29.40
C GLN A 332 2.29 -9.99 -29.57
N LYS A 333 1.11 -9.72 -30.12
CA LYS A 333 0.55 -8.36 -30.21
C LYS A 333 0.26 -7.80 -28.82
N ALA A 334 -0.35 -8.60 -27.95
CA ALA A 334 -0.58 -8.22 -26.55
C ALA A 334 0.74 -7.90 -25.83
N LEU A 335 1.77 -8.74 -25.97
CA LEU A 335 3.09 -8.53 -25.36
C LEU A 335 3.86 -7.34 -25.93
N ARG A 336 3.62 -6.95 -27.19
CA ARG A 336 4.17 -5.70 -27.74
C ARG A 336 3.56 -4.46 -27.10
N LEU A 337 2.29 -4.51 -26.70
CA LEU A 337 1.61 -3.41 -26.02
C LEU A 337 1.90 -3.42 -24.53
N TYR A 338 1.97 -4.60 -23.92
CA TYR A 338 2.27 -4.78 -22.51
C TYR A 338 3.16 -6.00 -22.28
N SER A 339 4.46 -5.77 -22.17
CA SER A 339 5.48 -6.82 -22.08
C SER A 339 5.57 -7.51 -20.72
N GLU A 340 5.08 -6.90 -19.64
CA GLU A 340 5.10 -7.50 -18.28
C GLU A 340 3.82 -8.32 -18.00
N SER A 341 3.16 -8.86 -19.02
CA SER A 341 1.96 -9.69 -18.84
C SER A 341 2.31 -11.16 -18.61
N GLY A 342 2.35 -11.58 -17.35
CA GLY A 342 2.59 -12.99 -17.00
C GLY A 342 1.58 -13.93 -17.66
N TYR A 343 0.31 -13.54 -17.74
CA TYR A 343 -0.74 -14.32 -18.41
C TYR A 343 -0.47 -14.50 -19.89
N SER A 344 -0.16 -13.42 -20.62
CA SER A 344 0.13 -13.50 -22.06
C SER A 344 1.36 -14.35 -22.35
N HIS A 345 2.40 -14.29 -21.50
CA HIS A 345 3.57 -15.16 -21.60
C HIS A 345 3.21 -16.64 -21.40
N ILE A 346 2.42 -16.98 -20.39
CA ILE A 346 1.96 -18.37 -20.17
C ILE A 346 1.11 -18.86 -21.36
N SER A 347 0.15 -18.08 -21.83
CA SER A 347 -0.70 -18.47 -22.95
C SER A 347 0.08 -18.57 -24.28
N LEU A 348 1.07 -17.71 -24.50
CA LEU A 348 1.99 -17.81 -25.64
C LEU A 348 2.84 -19.09 -25.55
N GLY A 349 3.35 -19.41 -24.36
CA GLY A 349 4.06 -20.67 -24.11
C GLY A 349 3.19 -21.90 -24.43
N ARG A 350 1.90 -21.85 -24.05
CA ARG A 350 0.91 -22.90 -24.37
C ARG A 350 0.66 -23.03 -25.87
N ALA A 351 0.55 -21.91 -26.59
CA ALA A 351 0.39 -21.91 -28.04
C ALA A 351 1.61 -22.54 -28.74
N TYR A 352 2.84 -22.15 -28.37
CA TYR A 352 4.06 -22.74 -28.93
C TYR A 352 4.22 -24.22 -28.59
N ARG A 353 3.87 -24.62 -27.36
CA ARG A 353 3.85 -26.03 -26.95
C ARG A 353 2.94 -26.86 -27.86
N ASN A 354 1.74 -26.35 -28.17
CA ASN A 354 0.80 -27.02 -29.07
C ASN A 354 1.29 -27.10 -30.52
N LEU A 355 2.14 -26.15 -30.94
CA LEU A 355 2.82 -26.15 -32.25
C LEU A 355 4.08 -27.04 -32.28
N GLY A 356 4.51 -27.58 -31.14
CA GLY A 356 5.74 -28.38 -31.03
C GLY A 356 7.02 -27.55 -30.99
N VAL A 357 6.93 -26.22 -30.84
CA VAL A 357 8.07 -25.31 -30.74
C VAL A 357 8.48 -25.18 -29.27
N TYR A 358 9.11 -26.24 -28.75
CA TYR A 358 9.31 -26.38 -27.31
C TYR A 358 10.30 -25.40 -26.69
N ASP A 359 11.28 -24.91 -27.45
CA ASP A 359 12.26 -23.93 -26.96
C ASP A 359 11.59 -22.57 -26.67
N GLU A 360 10.79 -22.06 -27.61
CA GLU A 360 10.01 -20.83 -27.43
C GLU A 360 8.96 -20.99 -26.32
N ALA A 361 8.33 -22.17 -26.25
CA ALA A 361 7.41 -22.48 -25.16
C ALA A 361 8.10 -22.37 -23.79
N ARG A 362 9.32 -22.92 -23.68
CA ARG A 362 10.12 -22.89 -22.45
C ARG A 362 10.45 -21.46 -22.02
N ILE A 363 10.90 -20.62 -22.96
CA ILE A 363 11.23 -19.21 -22.70
C ILE A 363 10.01 -18.49 -22.13
N HIS A 364 8.87 -18.54 -22.81
CA HIS A 364 7.71 -17.79 -22.37
C HIS A 364 7.04 -18.35 -21.11
N TYR A 365 7.07 -19.67 -20.87
CA TYR A 365 6.66 -20.19 -19.57
C TYR A 365 7.57 -19.67 -18.44
N GLN A 366 8.89 -19.60 -18.65
CA GLN A 366 9.83 -19.08 -17.65
C GLN A 366 9.59 -17.60 -17.37
N GLU A 367 9.46 -16.77 -18.41
CA GLU A 367 9.16 -15.34 -18.28
C GLU A 367 7.83 -15.11 -17.55
N GLY A 368 6.78 -15.84 -17.94
CA GLY A 368 5.47 -15.73 -17.30
C GLY A 368 5.52 -16.10 -15.81
N ILE A 369 6.19 -17.20 -15.47
CA ILE A 369 6.41 -17.64 -14.09
C ILE A 369 7.18 -16.57 -13.28
N GLU A 370 8.26 -16.02 -13.84
CA GLU A 370 9.08 -15.01 -13.17
C GLU A 370 8.27 -13.72 -12.90
N ILE A 371 7.50 -13.26 -13.88
CA ILE A 371 6.62 -12.09 -13.73
C ILE A 371 5.57 -12.35 -12.64
N PHE A 372 4.92 -13.52 -12.64
CA PHE A 372 3.96 -13.88 -11.60
C PHE A 372 4.60 -13.95 -10.21
N GLU A 373 5.80 -14.51 -10.09
CA GLU A 373 6.54 -14.58 -8.82
C GLU A 373 6.96 -13.20 -8.31
N LYS A 374 7.42 -12.32 -9.20
CA LYS A 374 7.77 -10.93 -8.88
C LYS A 374 6.56 -10.14 -8.39
N ASN A 375 5.39 -10.38 -8.99
CA ASN A 375 4.16 -9.64 -8.67
C ASN A 375 3.36 -10.23 -7.50
N ASN A 376 3.55 -11.50 -7.15
CA ASN A 376 2.76 -12.23 -6.14
C ASN A 376 3.53 -12.43 -4.81
N ASN A 377 3.66 -11.35 -4.03
CA ASN A 377 4.33 -11.35 -2.71
C ASN A 377 3.54 -12.03 -1.58
N THR A 378 2.32 -12.51 -1.82
CA THR A 378 1.41 -13.03 -0.79
C THR A 378 1.35 -14.55 -0.70
N GLY A 379 2.02 -15.28 -1.60
CA GLY A 379 2.00 -16.75 -1.60
C GLY A 379 0.61 -17.36 -1.88
N THR A 380 -0.32 -16.55 -2.38
CA THR A 380 -1.63 -17.01 -2.86
C THR A 380 -1.44 -17.78 -4.15
N PHE A 381 -1.66 -19.09 -4.07
CA PHE A 381 -1.54 -20.05 -5.17
C PHE A 381 -2.41 -19.64 -6.36
N ASP A 382 -1.78 -19.17 -7.44
CA ASP A 382 -2.43 -18.99 -8.73
C ASP A 382 -2.44 -20.34 -9.46
N SER A 383 -3.63 -20.82 -9.84
CA SER A 383 -3.78 -22.07 -10.59
C SER A 383 -3.06 -22.05 -11.93
N GLU A 384 -2.96 -20.88 -12.58
CA GLU A 384 -2.23 -20.72 -13.83
C GLU A 384 -0.72 -20.87 -13.62
N LEU A 385 -0.18 -20.34 -12.51
CA LEU A 385 1.23 -20.51 -12.17
C LEU A 385 1.59 -21.98 -11.93
N LEU A 386 0.75 -22.71 -11.19
CA LEU A 386 0.97 -24.14 -10.94
C LEU A 386 0.89 -24.94 -12.24
N GLN A 387 -0.10 -24.63 -13.09
CA GLN A 387 -0.27 -25.27 -14.38
C GLN A 387 0.90 -24.97 -15.31
N ALA A 388 1.37 -23.73 -15.40
CA ALA A 388 2.53 -23.37 -16.21
C ALA A 388 3.81 -24.08 -15.76
N ARG A 389 4.07 -24.20 -14.45
CA ARG A 389 5.21 -24.98 -13.94
C ARG A 389 5.11 -26.46 -14.33
N LYS A 390 3.91 -27.02 -14.26
CA LYS A 390 3.65 -28.41 -14.68
C LYS A 390 3.87 -28.57 -16.19
N GLU A 391 3.36 -27.65 -17.00
CA GLU A 391 3.52 -27.67 -18.46
C GLU A 391 5.00 -27.51 -18.85
N LEU A 392 5.72 -26.58 -18.22
CA LEU A 392 7.16 -26.36 -18.41
C LEU A 392 7.99 -27.60 -18.07
N SER A 393 7.73 -28.24 -16.93
CA SER A 393 8.45 -29.45 -16.52
C SER A 393 8.14 -30.67 -17.40
N GLY A 394 6.98 -30.67 -18.06
CA GLY A 394 6.56 -31.70 -19.01
C GLY A 394 7.05 -31.50 -20.45
N LEU A 395 7.74 -30.39 -20.76
CA LEU A 395 8.28 -30.17 -22.10
C LEU A 395 9.43 -31.17 -22.40
N PRO A 396 9.53 -31.67 -23.64
CA PRO A 396 10.67 -32.48 -24.07
C PRO A 396 12.00 -31.76 -23.80
N LYS A 397 13.04 -32.55 -23.51
CA LYS A 397 14.39 -32.03 -23.34
C LYS A 397 15.01 -31.62 -24.65
#